data_AF-A0A3M1BES5-F1
#
_entry.id   AF-A0A3M1BES5-F1
#
_cell.length_a   1.000
_cell.length_b   1.000
_cell.length_c   1.000
_cell.angle_alpha   90.00
_cell.angle_beta   90.00
_cell.angle_gamma   90.00
#
_symmetry.space_group_name_H-M   'P 1'
#
loop_
_entity.id
_entity.type
_entity.pdbx_description
1 polymer ?
#
loop_
_entity_poly.entity_id
_entity_poly.type
_entity_poly.pdbx_seq_one_letter_code
_entity_poly.pdbx_strand_id
1 'polypeptide(L)'
;MLSKKRSIVRWFLVVSAVLGLIWLVTPKEAHRRLRDLRIYLPLDAIAGKIPWIDPALRASGPARVVAQGDDIQVTNDDLPQLEPAIAVNPLDSDNIVVGFMGITDVPEQRCGYAVTKDGGATWRVSQSFPDLPHSGGADPVIVADAEGIFYAGCLNFTGTSDTPQAVPETLTVSRSDDGGETWLSPTHVVSRDLVDFLDKEWLAVDRTDGPYAGRVYMAYVYFPFLFANIPHNQVQIVHSDDGLSFSSPVRVSDALDPDILHQGVAPAVDHEGTIHLVWMQFGVLPQLLYDRSTDGGETWGRDVTITNIRSVPQYGIAGFYRVPTMPALGVDATEGPYQGYLYAVWNGYDHGDADIFMVRSTDGGATWEEPRRINDDVVGNGKDQLFPAIVVDRAGIVRIMWLDRRDDPENL
;
A
#
# COMPACT_ATOMS: atom_id res chain seq x y z
N MET A 1 1.13 -6.65 -42.18
CA MET A 1 0.71 -6.95 -40.78
C MET A 1 1.85 -6.84 -39.75
N LEU A 2 2.93 -6.09 -40.00
CA LEU A 2 4.13 -6.06 -39.13
C LEU A 2 4.53 -4.68 -38.60
N SER A 3 3.70 -3.63 -38.74
CA SER A 3 4.10 -2.27 -38.33
C SER A 3 3.47 -1.71 -37.05
N LYS A 4 2.51 -2.39 -36.40
CA LYS A 4 1.90 -1.89 -35.14
C LYS A 4 2.63 -2.34 -33.87
N LYS A 5 3.30 -3.50 -33.86
CA LYS A 5 4.00 -4.04 -32.67
C LYS A 5 5.32 -3.31 -32.31
N ARG A 6 5.88 -2.48 -33.21
CA ARG A 6 7.15 -1.75 -32.94
C ARG A 6 6.98 -0.38 -32.28
N SER A 7 5.76 0.17 -32.21
CA SER A 7 5.56 1.50 -31.60
C SER A 7 5.39 1.46 -30.08
N ILE A 8 4.82 0.38 -29.53
CA ILE A 8 4.62 0.18 -28.08
C ILE A 8 5.96 -0.08 -27.38
N VAL A 9 6.88 -0.79 -28.04
CA VAL A 9 8.23 -1.13 -27.52
C VAL A 9 9.13 0.11 -27.36
N ARG A 10 8.89 1.18 -28.14
CA ARG A 10 9.67 2.44 -28.03
C ARG A 10 9.21 3.36 -26.90
N TRP A 11 7.98 3.23 -26.42
CA TRP A 11 7.49 4.04 -25.31
C TRP A 11 7.89 3.47 -23.94
N PHE A 12 8.03 2.15 -23.82
CA PHE A 12 8.46 1.52 -22.56
C PHE A 12 9.97 1.61 -22.31
N LEU A 13 10.83 1.49 -23.32
CA LEU A 13 12.29 1.50 -23.16
C LEU A 13 12.91 2.89 -22.91
N VAL A 14 12.14 3.97 -23.05
CA VAL A 14 12.59 5.33 -22.69
C VAL A 14 12.21 5.68 -21.24
N VAL A 15 11.31 4.91 -20.60
CA VAL A 15 10.76 5.24 -19.28
C VAL A 15 11.72 4.90 -18.13
N SER A 16 12.58 3.89 -18.28
CA SER A 16 13.55 3.53 -17.23
C SER A 16 14.86 4.35 -17.28
N ALA A 17 15.16 5.04 -18.38
CA ALA A 17 16.40 5.83 -18.54
C ALA A 17 16.24 7.32 -18.23
N VAL A 18 15.03 7.80 -17.92
CA VAL A 18 14.75 9.22 -17.62
C VAL A 18 14.66 9.49 -16.10
N LEU A 19 14.57 8.45 -15.27
CA LEU A 19 14.54 8.56 -13.80
C LEU A 19 15.84 9.15 -13.22
N GLY A 20 16.99 8.99 -13.90
CA GLY A 20 18.25 9.63 -13.51
C GLY A 20 18.38 11.11 -13.92
N LEU A 21 17.55 11.63 -14.84
CA LEU A 21 17.73 12.99 -15.38
C LEU A 21 16.75 14.03 -14.82
N ILE A 22 15.58 13.61 -14.32
CA ILE A 22 14.57 14.54 -13.77
C ILE A 22 14.98 15.06 -12.37
N TRP A 23 15.79 14.32 -11.63
CA TRP A 23 16.33 14.75 -10.33
C TRP A 23 17.41 15.84 -10.41
N LEU A 24 17.90 16.17 -11.62
CA LEU A 24 18.92 17.19 -11.83
C LEU A 24 18.37 18.58 -12.21
N VAL A 25 17.04 18.76 -12.28
CA VAL A 25 16.45 20.03 -12.76
C VAL A 25 15.34 20.60 -11.87
N THR A 26 15.05 20.01 -10.70
CA THR A 26 14.16 20.65 -9.72
C THR A 26 14.94 21.68 -8.89
N PRO A 27 14.58 22.98 -8.95
CA PRO A 27 15.22 23.98 -8.10
C PRO A 27 14.89 23.73 -6.63
N LYS A 28 15.86 23.98 -5.74
CA LYS A 28 15.79 23.85 -4.26
C LYS A 28 14.57 24.52 -3.60
N GLU A 29 13.81 25.33 -4.33
CA GLU A 29 12.61 26.02 -3.86
C GLU A 29 11.36 25.14 -3.78
N ALA A 30 11.33 23.97 -4.43
CA ALA A 30 10.19 23.02 -4.36
C ALA A 30 10.10 22.28 -3.01
N HIS A 31 11.23 22.04 -2.33
CA HIS A 31 11.27 21.32 -1.04
C HIS A 31 10.78 22.15 0.15
N ARG A 32 10.56 23.46 -0.03
CA ARG A 32 10.13 24.35 1.07
C ARG A 32 8.61 24.44 1.23
N ARG A 33 7.83 23.81 0.33
CA ARG A 33 6.37 24.00 0.21
C ARG A 33 5.50 22.82 0.67
N LEU A 34 6.10 21.74 1.17
CA LEU A 34 5.37 20.61 1.77
C LEU A 34 4.87 20.87 3.21
N ARG A 35 5.15 22.05 3.79
CA ARG A 35 4.83 22.41 5.18
C ARG A 35 3.37 22.78 5.43
N ASP A 36 2.54 22.78 4.39
CA ASP A 36 1.14 23.22 4.47
C ASP A 36 0.15 22.06 4.25
N LEU A 37 0.62 20.80 4.23
CA LEU A 37 -0.26 19.64 4.06
C LEU A 37 -0.99 19.34 5.38
N ARG A 38 -2.27 19.71 5.47
CA ARG A 38 -3.06 19.47 6.68
C ARG A 38 -3.90 18.21 6.55
N ILE A 39 -3.60 17.20 7.36
CA ILE A 39 -4.48 16.03 7.53
C ILE A 39 -5.66 16.44 8.41
N TYR A 40 -6.84 16.58 7.80
CA TYR A 40 -8.09 16.77 8.53
C TYR A 40 -9.05 15.60 8.29
N LEU A 41 -9.48 14.98 9.39
CA LEU A 41 -10.73 14.22 9.43
C LEU A 41 -11.48 14.51 10.73
N PRO A 42 -12.40 15.47 10.72
CA PRO A 42 -13.55 15.40 11.62
C PRO A 42 -14.56 14.40 11.01
N LEU A 43 -14.77 13.27 11.68
CA LEU A 43 -15.82 12.28 11.37
C LEU A 43 -17.19 12.94 11.12
N ASP A 44 -17.45 14.07 11.77
CA ASP A 44 -18.67 14.87 11.65
C ASP A 44 -18.94 15.39 10.21
N ALA A 45 -17.89 15.59 9.39
CA ALA A 45 -18.03 16.11 8.02
C ALA A 45 -18.50 15.04 7.02
N ILE A 46 -18.31 13.76 7.34
CA ILE A 46 -18.58 12.62 6.45
C ILE A 46 -19.89 11.90 6.86
N ALA A 47 -20.30 12.00 8.12
CA ALA A 47 -21.50 11.33 8.66
C ALA A 47 -22.79 11.61 7.85
N GLY A 48 -22.91 12.77 7.21
CA GLY A 48 -24.06 13.12 6.36
C GLY A 48 -24.01 12.57 4.91
N LYS A 49 -22.85 12.08 4.46
CA LYS A 49 -22.61 11.60 3.08
C LYS A 49 -22.50 10.06 3.02
N ILE A 50 -22.28 9.42 4.16
CA ILE A 50 -22.15 7.97 4.32
C ILE A 50 -23.24 7.47 5.30
N PRO A 51 -24.45 7.11 4.80
CA PRO A 51 -25.66 6.81 5.59
C PRO A 51 -25.56 5.66 6.59
N TRP A 52 -24.45 4.93 6.59
CA TRP A 52 -24.25 3.74 7.39
C TRP A 52 -23.17 3.88 8.48
N ILE A 53 -22.48 5.01 8.55
CA ILE A 53 -21.70 5.34 9.74
C ILE A 53 -22.69 5.95 10.73
N ASP A 54 -23.10 5.17 11.74
CA ASP A 54 -24.04 5.62 12.77
C ASP A 54 -23.50 6.87 13.48
N PRO A 55 -24.17 8.04 13.38
CA PRO A 55 -23.76 9.27 14.07
C PRO A 55 -23.72 9.13 15.60
N ALA A 56 -24.34 8.09 16.17
CA ALA A 56 -24.37 7.82 17.60
C ALA A 56 -23.07 7.16 18.14
N LEU A 57 -22.14 6.73 17.27
CA LEU A 57 -20.82 6.20 17.66
C LEU A 57 -19.87 7.34 18.04
N ARG A 58 -20.20 8.07 19.11
CA ARG A 58 -19.19 8.82 19.86
C ARG A 58 -18.47 7.84 20.75
N ALA A 59 -17.19 7.61 20.49
CA ALA A 59 -16.33 6.77 21.34
C ALA A 59 -16.50 7.18 22.82
N SER A 60 -17.07 6.29 23.63
CA SER A 60 -17.10 6.41 25.09
C SER A 60 -15.83 5.77 25.64
N GLY A 61 -14.73 6.50 25.58
CA GLY A 61 -13.43 6.10 26.12
C GLY A 61 -12.38 7.15 25.77
N PRO A 62 -11.36 7.39 26.61
CA PRO A 62 -10.30 8.32 26.27
C PRO A 62 -9.41 7.67 25.20
N ALA A 63 -9.79 7.81 23.92
CA ALA A 63 -8.81 7.73 22.86
C ALA A 63 -7.86 8.91 23.08
N ARG A 64 -6.66 8.63 23.62
CA ARG A 64 -5.58 9.61 23.66
C ARG A 64 -5.26 9.90 22.20
N VAL A 65 -5.70 11.06 21.71
CA VAL A 65 -5.29 11.55 20.42
C VAL A 65 -3.79 11.78 20.51
N VAL A 66 -3.01 10.92 19.86
CA VAL A 66 -1.58 11.11 19.65
C VAL A 66 -1.49 12.24 18.62
N ALA A 67 -1.36 13.46 19.13
CA ALA A 67 -1.32 14.74 18.41
C ALA A 67 -2.50 14.99 17.44
N GLN A 68 -3.50 15.76 17.90
CA GLN A 68 -4.34 16.50 16.96
C GLN A 68 -3.56 17.76 16.58
N GLY A 69 -3.08 17.82 15.34
CA GLY A 69 -2.37 18.98 14.80
C GLY A 69 -0.87 18.94 15.06
N ASP A 70 -0.13 18.80 13.95
CA ASP A 70 1.26 19.14 13.65
C ASP A 70 1.92 17.98 12.89
N ASP A 71 2.65 18.30 11.82
CA ASP A 71 3.50 17.33 11.12
C ASP A 71 4.60 16.86 12.09
N ILE A 72 4.65 15.56 12.37
CA ILE A 72 5.67 14.98 13.23
C ILE A 72 6.86 14.56 12.36
N GLN A 73 8.01 15.18 12.60
CA GLN A 73 9.26 14.76 11.98
C GLN A 73 9.74 13.45 12.61
N VAL A 74 9.66 12.36 11.84
CA VAL A 74 10.06 11.00 12.25
C VAL A 74 11.56 10.77 12.09
N THR A 75 12.16 11.31 11.03
CA THR A 75 13.59 11.15 10.71
C THR A 75 14.29 12.50 10.68
N ASN A 76 15.60 12.51 10.97
CA ASN A 76 16.46 13.69 10.88
C ASN A 76 17.40 13.63 9.66
N ASP A 77 17.14 12.75 8.68
CA ASP A 77 17.99 12.69 7.49
C ASP A 77 17.71 13.89 6.57
N ASP A 78 18.77 14.42 5.98
CA ASP A 78 18.69 15.58 5.08
C ASP A 78 18.18 15.21 3.68
N LEU A 79 18.01 13.91 3.40
CA LEU A 79 17.53 13.38 2.12
C LEU A 79 16.06 12.95 2.22
N PRO A 80 15.27 13.06 1.12
CA PRO A 80 13.86 12.69 1.14
C PRO A 80 13.62 11.23 1.50
N GLN A 81 12.64 11.00 2.38
CA GLN A 81 12.02 9.71 2.61
C GLN A 81 10.70 9.62 1.82
N LEU A 82 10.43 8.45 1.26
CA LEU A 82 9.32 8.20 0.36
C LEU A 82 8.56 6.94 0.78
N GLU A 83 7.31 6.83 0.33
CA GLU A 83 6.46 5.65 0.52
C GLU A 83 6.40 5.16 1.98
N PRO A 84 5.96 6.01 2.93
CA PRO A 84 5.96 5.62 4.34
C PRO A 84 4.89 4.56 4.63
N ALA A 85 5.23 3.59 5.47
CA ALA A 85 4.31 2.65 6.10
C ALA A 85 4.41 2.77 7.63
N ILE A 86 3.33 2.45 8.34
CA ILE A 86 3.27 2.58 9.80
C ILE A 86 2.52 1.40 10.41
N ALA A 87 3.05 0.88 11.51
CA ALA A 87 2.39 -0.10 12.35
C ALA A 87 2.47 0.30 13.83
N VAL A 88 1.40 0.02 14.55
CA VAL A 88 1.31 0.22 16.01
C VAL A 88 1.25 -1.15 16.67
N ASN A 89 2.05 -1.35 17.72
CA ASN A 89 2.03 -2.59 18.48
C ASN A 89 0.65 -2.81 19.12
N PRO A 90 -0.03 -3.96 18.89
CA PRO A 90 -1.34 -4.20 19.46
C PRO A 90 -1.37 -4.29 20.99
N LEU A 91 -0.24 -4.58 21.64
CA LEU A 91 -0.12 -4.67 23.10
C LEU A 91 0.30 -3.35 23.75
N ASP A 92 0.85 -2.41 22.99
CA ASP A 92 1.39 -1.15 23.49
C ASP A 92 1.24 -0.02 22.46
N SER A 93 0.26 0.87 22.66
CA SER A 93 0.01 1.99 21.75
C SER A 93 1.13 3.03 21.73
N ASP A 94 2.05 3.02 22.70
CA ASP A 94 3.20 3.91 22.71
C ASP A 94 4.36 3.34 21.85
N ASN A 95 4.29 2.06 21.46
CA ASN A 95 5.24 1.44 20.54
C ASN A 95 4.75 1.48 19.09
N ILE A 96 5.41 2.31 18.28
CA ILE A 96 5.09 2.51 16.85
C ILE A 96 6.36 2.34 16.03
N VAL A 97 6.21 1.69 14.88
CA VAL A 97 7.28 1.53 13.88
C VAL A 97 6.83 2.16 12.57
N VAL A 98 7.68 2.99 11.99
CA VAL A 98 7.50 3.57 10.66
C VAL A 98 8.57 3.01 9.74
N GLY A 99 8.16 2.53 8.57
CA GLY A 99 9.03 2.12 7.47
C GLY A 99 9.03 3.18 6.39
N PHE A 100 10.13 3.36 5.70
CA PHE A 100 10.25 4.34 4.62
C PHE A 100 11.36 3.96 3.65
N MET A 101 11.21 4.38 2.40
CA MET A 101 12.27 4.32 1.42
C MET A 101 13.15 5.56 1.62
N GLY A 102 14.41 5.35 2.00
CA GLY A 102 15.41 6.39 2.19
C GLY A 102 16.45 6.39 1.08
N ILE A 103 16.90 7.58 0.67
CA ILE A 103 18.13 7.74 -0.09
C ILE A 103 19.26 7.94 0.93
N THR A 104 20.30 7.11 0.89
CA THR A 104 21.43 7.22 1.83
C THR A 104 22.49 8.22 1.34
N ASP A 105 23.45 8.58 2.20
CA ASP A 105 24.53 9.56 1.89
C ASP A 105 25.52 9.08 0.81
N VAL A 106 25.60 7.76 0.62
CA VAL A 106 26.04 7.15 -0.64
C VAL A 106 24.76 6.92 -1.46
N PRO A 107 24.66 7.29 -2.75
CA PRO A 107 23.40 7.36 -3.50
C PRO A 107 22.76 5.99 -3.78
N GLU A 108 22.38 5.29 -2.71
CA GLU A 108 21.73 4.00 -2.65
C GLU A 108 20.35 4.21 -2.03
N GLN A 109 19.35 3.64 -2.68
CA GLN A 109 17.96 3.64 -2.25
C GLN A 109 17.74 2.42 -1.36
N ARG A 110 17.24 2.56 -0.13
CA ARG A 110 17.05 1.44 0.79
C ARG A 110 15.77 1.58 1.59
N CYS A 111 15.18 0.45 1.95
CA CYS A 111 14.21 0.44 3.03
C CYS A 111 14.90 0.76 4.35
N GLY A 112 14.36 1.74 5.07
CA GLY A 112 14.73 2.09 6.43
C GLY A 112 13.52 2.09 7.35
N TYR A 113 13.80 2.25 8.63
CA TYR A 113 12.77 2.33 9.66
C TYR A 113 13.14 3.30 10.78
N ALA A 114 12.13 3.73 11.51
CA ALA A 114 12.22 4.47 12.77
C ALA A 114 11.24 3.88 13.78
N VAL A 115 11.59 3.95 15.06
CA VAL A 115 10.80 3.39 16.16
C VAL A 115 10.61 4.40 17.28
N THR A 116 9.44 4.38 17.88
CA THR A 116 9.11 5.11 19.12
C THR A 116 8.56 4.13 20.16
N LYS A 117 8.76 4.50 21.43
CA LYS A 117 8.23 3.81 22.63
C LYS A 117 7.51 4.80 23.57
N ASP A 118 7.19 5.99 23.09
CA ASP A 118 6.53 7.06 23.85
C ASP A 118 5.35 7.68 23.09
N GLY A 119 4.79 6.93 22.15
CA GLY A 119 3.65 7.35 21.34
C GLY A 119 4.02 8.42 20.33
N GLY A 120 5.24 8.41 19.80
CA GLY A 120 5.71 9.33 18.76
C GLY A 120 6.14 10.70 19.28
N ALA A 121 6.30 10.87 20.60
CA ALA A 121 6.87 12.10 21.16
C ALA A 121 8.37 12.21 20.85
N THR A 122 9.08 11.08 20.83
CA THR A 122 10.45 10.97 20.34
C THR A 122 10.62 9.73 19.44
N TRP A 123 11.54 9.84 18.48
CA TRP A 123 11.86 8.79 17.53
C TRP A 123 13.34 8.43 17.62
N ARG A 124 13.64 7.13 17.66
CA ARG A 124 15.02 6.64 17.52
C ARG A 124 15.46 6.80 16.07
N VAL A 125 16.72 7.20 15.90
CA VAL A 125 17.35 7.53 14.61
C VAL A 125 17.08 6.45 13.56
N SER A 126 16.83 6.91 12.34
CA SER A 126 16.68 6.12 11.12
C SER A 126 17.76 5.03 11.01
N GLN A 127 17.33 3.80 10.82
CA GLN A 127 18.20 2.67 10.57
C GLN A 127 17.82 2.04 9.23
N SER A 128 18.81 1.58 8.47
CA SER A 128 18.55 0.63 7.39
C SER A 128 18.19 -0.73 8.01
N PHE A 129 17.33 -1.50 7.36
CA PHE A 129 17.18 -2.90 7.73
C PHE A 129 18.53 -3.64 7.57
N PRO A 130 18.82 -4.66 8.41
CA PRO A 130 20.10 -5.36 8.40
C PRO A 130 20.49 -5.95 7.04
N ASP A 131 21.79 -5.91 6.72
CA ASP A 131 22.50 -6.57 5.62
C ASP A 131 21.63 -7.05 4.44
N LEU A 132 21.52 -6.20 3.42
CA LEU A 132 21.03 -6.58 2.10
C LEU A 132 22.23 -6.68 1.15
N PRO A 133 22.44 -7.80 0.43
CA PRO A 133 23.41 -7.85 -0.68
C PRO A 133 22.95 -7.02 -1.90
N HIS A 134 21.77 -6.41 -1.81
CA HIS A 134 21.11 -5.62 -2.84
C HIS A 134 21.58 -4.17 -2.78
N SER A 135 21.73 -3.55 -3.96
CA SER A 135 22.16 -2.14 -4.08
C SER A 135 20.97 -1.16 -4.12
N GLY A 136 19.75 -1.66 -3.92
CA GLY A 136 18.52 -0.89 -3.95
C GLY A 136 17.34 -1.60 -3.25
N GLY A 137 16.43 -0.83 -2.66
CA GLY A 137 15.14 -1.31 -2.15
C GLY A 137 14.02 -0.26 -2.18
N ALA A 138 12.78 -0.71 -2.22
CA ALA A 138 11.57 0.12 -2.38
C ALA A 138 10.36 -0.49 -1.64
N ASP A 139 9.22 0.20 -1.70
CA ASP A 139 7.91 -0.30 -1.25
C ASP A 139 7.86 -0.87 0.20
N PRO A 140 8.43 -0.18 1.21
CA PRO A 140 8.40 -0.72 2.57
C PRO A 140 6.97 -0.84 3.08
N VAL A 141 6.62 -2.01 3.63
CA VAL A 141 5.35 -2.24 4.32
C VAL A 141 5.62 -2.80 5.69
N ILE A 142 4.94 -2.31 6.73
CA ILE A 142 5.12 -2.79 8.10
C ILE A 142 3.77 -3.19 8.69
N VAL A 143 3.74 -4.37 9.33
CA VAL A 143 2.62 -4.87 10.14
C VAL A 143 3.13 -5.37 11.49
N ALA A 144 2.22 -5.54 12.45
CA ALA A 144 2.50 -6.14 13.75
C ALA A 144 1.45 -7.22 14.06
N ASP A 145 1.85 -8.36 14.61
CA ASP A 145 0.91 -9.41 15.02
C ASP A 145 0.24 -9.10 16.39
N ALA A 146 -0.61 -10.01 16.88
CA ALA A 146 -1.32 -9.83 18.14
C ALA A 146 -0.39 -9.85 19.36
N GLU A 147 0.78 -10.48 19.23
CA GLU A 147 1.83 -10.63 20.23
C GLU A 147 2.82 -9.45 20.25
N GLY A 148 2.70 -8.51 19.32
CA GLY A 148 3.57 -7.34 19.21
C GLY A 148 4.88 -7.59 18.47
N ILE A 149 4.99 -8.70 17.74
CA ILE A 149 6.07 -8.97 16.79
C ILE A 149 5.80 -8.13 15.54
N PHE A 150 6.82 -7.44 15.05
CA PHE A 150 6.73 -6.66 13.83
C PHE A 150 7.31 -7.41 12.64
N TYR A 151 6.69 -7.22 11.48
CA TYR A 151 7.16 -7.71 10.19
C TYR A 151 7.26 -6.55 9.21
N ALA A 152 8.40 -6.46 8.51
CA ALA A 152 8.66 -5.45 7.49
C ALA A 152 8.94 -6.13 6.15
N GLY A 153 8.11 -5.84 5.15
CA GLY A 153 8.26 -6.29 3.77
C GLY A 153 8.98 -5.23 2.94
N CYS A 154 9.83 -5.66 2.01
CA CYS A 154 10.51 -4.78 1.06
C CYS A 154 10.82 -5.47 -0.26
N LEU A 155 10.71 -4.71 -1.34
CA LEU A 155 11.22 -4.99 -2.66
C LEU A 155 12.71 -4.66 -2.69
N ASN A 156 13.52 -5.60 -3.16
CA ASN A 156 14.97 -5.45 -3.26
C ASN A 156 15.46 -5.79 -4.66
N PHE A 157 16.47 -5.06 -5.11
CA PHE A 157 17.03 -5.20 -6.46
C PHE A 157 18.56 -5.02 -6.46
N THR A 158 19.27 -5.86 -7.19
CA THR A 158 20.74 -5.81 -7.44
C THR A 158 21.14 -5.08 -8.74
N GLY A 159 21.45 -3.79 -8.68
CA GLY A 159 22.06 -3.00 -9.74
C GLY A 159 22.25 -1.52 -9.35
N THR A 160 23.26 -0.83 -9.92
CA THR A 160 23.41 0.63 -9.76
C THR A 160 22.75 1.36 -10.94
N SER A 161 22.41 2.65 -10.75
CA SER A 161 21.86 3.53 -11.79
C SER A 161 22.67 3.56 -13.10
N ASP A 162 23.94 3.13 -13.05
CA ASP A 162 24.91 3.21 -14.14
C ASP A 162 25.01 1.93 -14.98
N THR A 163 24.36 0.83 -14.56
CA THR A 163 24.31 -0.42 -15.32
C THR A 163 22.87 -0.89 -15.49
N PRO A 164 22.19 -0.57 -16.61
CA PRO A 164 20.80 -0.97 -16.87
C PRO A 164 20.68 -2.44 -17.30
N GLN A 165 21.51 -3.32 -16.73
CA GLN A 165 21.44 -4.75 -16.97
C GLN A 165 20.48 -5.35 -15.97
N ALA A 166 19.57 -6.16 -16.51
CA ALA A 166 18.53 -6.91 -15.80
C ALA A 166 18.92 -7.25 -14.36
N VAL A 167 18.05 -6.87 -13.44
CA VAL A 167 18.31 -6.97 -12.03
C VAL A 167 17.34 -8.01 -11.47
N PRO A 168 17.80 -9.10 -10.85
CA PRO A 168 16.94 -9.97 -10.07
C PRO A 168 16.22 -9.16 -8.98
N GLU A 169 14.90 -9.13 -9.05
CA GLU A 169 14.06 -8.57 -8.01
C GLU A 169 13.70 -9.64 -6.99
N THR A 170 13.67 -9.23 -5.73
CA THR A 170 13.41 -10.12 -4.60
C THR A 170 12.56 -9.41 -3.58
N LEU A 171 11.48 -10.07 -3.16
CA LEU A 171 10.71 -9.67 -2.01
C LEU A 171 11.31 -10.29 -0.76
N THR A 172 11.49 -9.49 0.29
CA THR A 172 12.00 -9.94 1.58
C THR A 172 11.07 -9.57 2.71
N VAL A 173 11.09 -10.35 3.80
CA VAL A 173 10.50 -9.98 5.09
C VAL A 173 11.56 -10.00 6.17
N SER A 174 11.63 -8.94 6.96
CA SER A 174 12.37 -8.89 8.23
C SER A 174 11.40 -8.98 9.40
N ARG A 175 11.80 -9.69 10.46
CA ARG A 175 11.02 -9.88 11.70
C ARG A 175 11.71 -9.18 12.87
N SER A 176 10.94 -8.58 13.77
CA SER A 176 11.42 -7.98 15.02
C SER A 176 10.60 -8.48 16.21
N ASP A 177 11.29 -9.07 17.19
CA ASP A 177 10.70 -9.63 18.41
C ASP A 177 10.77 -8.68 19.62
N ASP A 178 11.35 -7.48 19.45
CA ASP A 178 11.56 -6.49 20.51
C ASP A 178 10.83 -5.16 20.26
N GLY A 179 9.78 -5.24 19.43
CA GLY A 179 8.90 -4.13 19.11
C GLY A 179 9.54 -3.09 18.19
N GLY A 180 10.31 -3.56 17.20
CA GLY A 180 10.93 -2.76 16.16
C GLY A 180 12.29 -2.15 16.52
N GLU A 181 12.92 -2.60 17.60
CA GLU A 181 14.21 -2.06 18.06
C GLU A 181 15.39 -2.72 17.33
N THR A 182 15.30 -4.03 17.12
CA THR A 182 16.23 -4.80 16.30
C THR A 182 15.47 -5.74 15.37
N TRP A 183 16.10 -6.11 14.26
CA TRP A 183 15.50 -6.95 13.23
C TRP A 183 16.40 -8.14 12.95
N LEU A 184 15.79 -9.29 12.71
CA LEU A 184 16.47 -10.45 12.16
C LEU A 184 16.91 -10.17 10.71
N SER A 185 17.90 -10.92 10.24
CA SER A 185 18.33 -10.86 8.84
C SER A 185 17.13 -11.06 7.90
N PRO A 186 17.03 -10.29 6.80
CA PRO A 186 15.93 -10.42 5.85
C PRO A 186 15.78 -11.85 5.33
N THR A 187 14.55 -12.36 5.43
CA THR A 187 14.16 -13.65 4.84
C THR A 187 13.76 -13.42 3.40
N HIS A 188 14.35 -14.20 2.49
CA HIS A 188 13.95 -14.23 1.08
C HIS A 188 12.57 -14.88 0.96
N VAL A 189 11.62 -14.16 0.37
CA VAL A 189 10.25 -14.64 0.18
C VAL A 189 10.11 -15.22 -1.22
N VAL A 190 10.33 -14.39 -2.24
CA VAL A 190 10.29 -14.78 -3.65
C VAL A 190 11.39 -14.03 -4.40
N SER A 191 12.10 -14.74 -5.27
CA SER A 191 13.04 -14.15 -6.21
C SER A 191 12.65 -14.51 -7.64
N ARG A 192 12.80 -13.56 -8.56
CA ARG A 192 12.65 -13.79 -9.99
C ARG A 192 13.95 -13.48 -10.73
N ASP A 193 14.14 -14.18 -11.83
CA ASP A 193 15.27 -13.99 -12.73
C ASP A 193 15.08 -12.74 -13.60
N LEU A 194 16.14 -12.42 -14.35
CA LEU A 194 16.44 -11.20 -15.10
C LEU A 194 15.35 -10.63 -16.04
N VAL A 195 14.23 -11.32 -16.21
CA VAL A 195 13.17 -10.96 -17.14
C VAL A 195 11.85 -10.70 -16.45
N ASP A 196 11.56 -11.35 -15.32
CA ASP A 196 10.30 -11.13 -14.62
C ASP A 196 10.50 -10.21 -13.42
N PHE A 197 9.49 -9.42 -13.10
CA PHE A 197 9.57 -8.42 -12.03
C PHE A 197 8.41 -8.57 -11.04
N LEU A 198 8.64 -8.14 -9.80
CA LEU A 198 7.74 -8.22 -8.66
C LEU A 198 7.51 -6.78 -8.19
N ASP A 199 6.27 -6.36 -8.03
CA ASP A 199 5.98 -4.99 -7.58
C ASP A 199 4.72 -4.97 -6.72
N LYS A 200 4.66 -3.96 -5.84
CA LYS A 200 3.53 -3.68 -4.95
C LYS A 200 3.22 -4.80 -3.98
N GLU A 201 4.24 -5.26 -3.26
CA GLU A 201 4.04 -6.12 -2.11
C GLU A 201 3.32 -5.39 -0.99
N TRP A 202 2.37 -6.09 -0.36
CA TRP A 202 1.70 -5.66 0.84
C TRP A 202 1.58 -6.81 1.82
N LEU A 203 1.60 -6.45 3.11
CA LEU A 203 1.51 -7.40 4.21
C LEU A 203 0.16 -7.32 4.90
N ALA A 204 -0.32 -8.48 5.34
CA ALA A 204 -1.34 -8.59 6.39
C ALA A 204 -0.91 -9.68 7.36
N VAL A 205 -1.49 -9.68 8.56
CA VAL A 205 -1.24 -10.71 9.57
C VAL A 205 -2.57 -11.10 10.20
N ASP A 206 -2.76 -12.40 10.38
CA ASP A 206 -3.89 -12.92 11.14
C ASP A 206 -3.64 -12.65 12.64
N ARG A 207 -4.50 -11.82 13.22
CA ARG A 207 -4.48 -11.43 14.64
C ARG A 207 -5.58 -12.11 15.45
N THR A 208 -6.27 -13.09 14.88
CA THR A 208 -7.27 -13.90 15.57
C THR A 208 -6.59 -14.93 16.48
N ASP A 209 -7.39 -15.62 17.29
CA ASP A 209 -6.99 -16.82 18.02
C ASP A 209 -7.31 -18.12 17.23
N GLY A 210 -7.58 -17.98 15.93
CA GLY A 210 -7.98 -19.04 15.03
C GLY A 210 -6.84 -19.97 14.59
N PRO A 211 -7.11 -20.87 13.63
CA PRO A 211 -6.14 -21.86 13.17
C PRO A 211 -4.92 -21.26 12.46
N TYR A 212 -5.00 -20.00 12.02
CA TYR A 212 -3.92 -19.28 11.34
C TYR A 212 -3.37 -18.12 12.18
N ALA A 213 -3.63 -18.07 13.49
CA ALA A 213 -3.13 -17.05 14.40
C ALA A 213 -1.62 -16.79 14.21
N GLY A 214 -1.25 -15.52 14.01
CA GLY A 214 0.12 -15.08 13.77
C GLY A 214 0.63 -15.29 12.34
N ARG A 215 -0.16 -15.92 11.45
CA ARG A 215 0.22 -16.11 10.04
C ARG A 215 0.38 -14.77 9.34
N VAL A 216 1.55 -14.57 8.74
CA VAL A 216 1.87 -13.40 7.93
C VAL A 216 1.62 -13.73 6.46
N TYR A 217 0.92 -12.84 5.77
CA TYR A 217 0.62 -12.92 4.34
C TYR A 217 1.38 -11.82 3.61
N MET A 218 2.00 -12.16 2.47
CA MET A 218 2.50 -11.19 1.51
C MET A 218 1.78 -11.39 0.18
N ALA A 219 0.98 -10.40 -0.20
CA ALA A 219 0.38 -10.34 -1.52
C ALA A 219 1.20 -9.39 -2.39
N TYR A 220 1.40 -9.73 -3.66
CA TYR A 220 2.18 -8.92 -4.59
C TYR A 220 1.71 -9.16 -6.02
N VAL A 221 2.17 -8.31 -6.94
CA VAL A 221 1.90 -8.47 -8.36
C VAL A 221 3.14 -9.03 -9.07
N TYR A 222 2.96 -10.12 -9.79
CA TYR A 222 3.99 -10.76 -10.63
C TYR A 222 3.82 -10.36 -12.09
N PHE A 223 4.88 -9.83 -12.69
CA PHE A 223 4.89 -9.36 -14.07
C PHE A 223 5.86 -10.20 -14.91
N PRO A 224 5.36 -11.12 -15.75
CA PRO A 224 6.21 -11.87 -16.66
C PRO A 224 6.64 -11.03 -17.86
N PHE A 225 7.90 -11.13 -18.28
CA PHE A 225 8.37 -10.57 -19.56
C PHE A 225 8.44 -11.65 -20.64
N LEU A 226 8.78 -11.21 -21.86
CA LEU A 226 8.64 -11.85 -23.19
C LEU A 226 9.00 -13.35 -23.36
N PHE A 227 9.54 -14.05 -22.35
CA PHE A 227 10.01 -15.44 -22.44
C PHE A 227 9.55 -16.36 -21.29
N ALA A 228 8.78 -15.89 -20.31
CA ALA A 228 8.20 -16.78 -19.32
C ALA A 228 7.08 -17.65 -19.93
N ASN A 229 7.02 -18.93 -19.58
CA ASN A 229 5.88 -19.82 -19.88
C ASN A 229 4.59 -19.40 -19.14
N ILE A 230 4.63 -18.28 -18.43
CA ILE A 230 3.48 -17.61 -17.81
C ILE A 230 3.21 -16.37 -18.66
N PRO A 231 2.18 -16.35 -19.52
CA PRO A 231 2.06 -15.29 -20.52
C PRO A 231 1.40 -14.00 -20.00
N HIS A 232 1.06 -13.94 -18.70
CA HIS A 232 0.13 -12.96 -18.13
C HIS A 232 0.58 -12.49 -16.75
N ASN A 233 0.46 -11.19 -16.51
CA ASN A 233 0.60 -10.58 -15.19
C ASN A 233 -0.44 -11.15 -14.21
N GLN A 234 -0.09 -11.29 -12.93
CA GLN A 234 -0.92 -11.98 -11.93
C GLN A 234 -0.80 -11.37 -10.56
N VAL A 235 -1.89 -11.42 -9.80
CA VAL A 235 -1.86 -11.26 -8.33
C VAL A 235 -1.47 -12.59 -7.71
N GLN A 236 -0.46 -12.57 -6.86
CA GLN A 236 0.02 -13.75 -6.12
C GLN A 236 0.08 -13.46 -4.62
N ILE A 237 0.02 -14.53 -3.83
CA ILE A 237 0.16 -14.48 -2.39
C ILE A 237 1.07 -15.61 -1.90
N VAL A 238 1.79 -15.34 -0.82
CA VAL A 238 2.53 -16.31 -0.02
C VAL A 238 2.21 -16.07 1.45
N HIS A 239 2.40 -17.10 2.28
CA HIS A 239 2.20 -16.99 3.72
C HIS A 239 3.35 -17.61 4.50
N SER A 240 3.46 -17.25 5.78
CA SER A 240 4.43 -17.79 6.73
C SER A 240 3.84 -17.84 8.14
N ASP A 241 4.08 -18.94 8.85
CA ASP A 241 3.65 -19.13 10.25
C ASP A 241 4.73 -18.69 11.26
N ASP A 242 5.95 -18.38 10.81
CA ASP A 242 7.08 -17.99 11.67
C ASP A 242 7.78 -16.70 11.22
N GLY A 243 7.43 -16.18 10.04
CA GLY A 243 8.08 -15.06 9.37
C GLY A 243 9.48 -15.35 8.84
N LEU A 244 9.91 -16.62 8.85
CA LEU A 244 11.25 -17.08 8.47
C LEU A 244 11.22 -18.09 7.32
N SER A 245 10.08 -18.77 7.12
CA SER A 245 9.85 -19.72 6.04
C SER A 245 8.51 -19.44 5.37
N PHE A 246 8.54 -19.23 4.06
CA PHE A 246 7.36 -18.86 3.27
C PHE A 246 6.88 -20.00 2.38
N SER A 247 5.57 -20.06 2.17
CA SER A 247 4.92 -20.97 1.23
C SER A 247 5.41 -20.74 -0.21
N SER A 248 5.09 -21.68 -1.11
CA SER A 248 5.18 -21.39 -2.54
C SER A 248 4.11 -20.36 -2.94
N PRO A 249 4.38 -19.50 -3.95
CA PRO A 249 3.39 -18.56 -4.46
C PRO A 249 2.10 -19.24 -4.95
N VAL A 250 0.97 -18.76 -4.44
CA VAL A 250 -0.36 -19.10 -4.92
C VAL A 250 -0.87 -17.95 -5.77
N ARG A 251 -1.41 -18.27 -6.95
CA ARG A 251 -2.05 -17.29 -7.82
C ARG A 251 -3.46 -17.02 -7.31
N VAL A 252 -3.83 -15.74 -7.20
CA VAL A 252 -5.18 -15.31 -6.82
C VAL A 252 -6.01 -14.93 -8.05
N SER A 253 -5.52 -14.01 -8.88
CA SER A 253 -6.29 -13.48 -10.02
C SER A 253 -6.70 -14.57 -11.02
N ASP A 254 -7.94 -14.58 -11.51
CA ASP A 254 -8.46 -15.56 -12.47
C ASP A 254 -8.06 -15.27 -13.93
N ALA A 255 -7.82 -14.00 -14.28
CA ALA A 255 -7.68 -13.57 -15.68
C ALA A 255 -6.47 -14.21 -16.40
N LEU A 256 -6.72 -14.95 -17.48
CA LEU A 256 -5.68 -15.58 -18.31
C LEU A 256 -5.44 -14.84 -19.63
N ASP A 257 -5.98 -13.63 -19.79
CA ASP A 257 -5.83 -12.85 -21.02
C ASP A 257 -4.54 -12.00 -20.93
N PRO A 258 -3.63 -12.04 -21.93
CA PRO A 258 -2.39 -11.24 -21.91
C PRO A 258 -2.61 -9.74 -22.05
N ASP A 259 -3.78 -9.32 -22.54
CA ASP A 259 -4.14 -7.92 -22.67
C ASP A 259 -4.81 -7.39 -21.38
N ILE A 260 -5.01 -8.25 -20.38
CA ILE A 260 -5.45 -7.89 -19.03
C ILE A 260 -4.23 -7.84 -18.11
N LEU A 261 -4.08 -6.71 -17.43
CA LEU A 261 -3.02 -6.48 -16.44
C LEU A 261 -3.64 -6.21 -15.09
N HIS A 262 -2.89 -6.47 -14.03
CA HIS A 262 -3.22 -6.19 -12.65
C HIS A 262 -2.15 -5.26 -12.07
N GLN A 263 -2.55 -4.42 -11.13
CA GLN A 263 -1.60 -3.56 -10.40
C GLN A 263 -2.17 -3.19 -9.05
N GLY A 264 -1.28 -3.04 -8.07
CA GLY A 264 -1.67 -2.80 -6.69
C GLY A 264 -2.41 -3.99 -6.10
N VAL A 265 -2.13 -4.34 -4.86
CA VAL A 265 -2.89 -5.34 -4.13
C VAL A 265 -2.90 -4.93 -2.66
N ALA A 266 -4.06 -5.03 -2.03
CA ALA A 266 -4.22 -4.73 -0.61
C ALA A 266 -4.84 -5.93 0.11
N PRO A 267 -4.08 -6.58 1.02
CA PRO A 267 -4.56 -7.65 1.87
C PRO A 267 -5.17 -7.14 3.18
N ALA A 268 -6.18 -7.84 3.69
CA ALA A 268 -6.69 -7.66 5.05
C ALA A 268 -7.25 -8.99 5.60
N VAL A 269 -7.09 -9.25 6.90
CA VAL A 269 -7.61 -10.46 7.57
C VAL A 269 -8.80 -10.08 8.45
N ASP A 270 -9.91 -10.79 8.31
CA ASP A 270 -11.11 -10.57 9.12
C ASP A 270 -11.09 -11.30 10.48
N HIS A 271 -12.17 -11.12 11.25
CA HIS A 271 -12.36 -11.73 12.56
C HIS A 271 -12.47 -13.27 12.54
N GLU A 272 -12.66 -13.91 11.39
CA GLU A 272 -12.72 -15.37 11.24
C GLU A 272 -11.37 -15.96 10.79
N GLY A 273 -10.36 -15.11 10.56
CA GLY A 273 -9.07 -15.52 9.96
C GLY A 273 -9.13 -15.66 8.44
N THR A 274 -10.18 -15.14 7.79
CA THR A 274 -10.29 -15.10 6.33
C THR A 274 -9.38 -14.00 5.79
N ILE A 275 -8.53 -14.34 4.82
CA ILE A 275 -7.69 -13.36 4.11
C ILE A 275 -8.43 -12.85 2.88
N HIS A 276 -8.52 -11.53 2.75
CA HIS A 276 -9.19 -10.79 1.69
C HIS A 276 -8.19 -10.02 0.87
N LEU A 277 -8.30 -10.07 -0.47
CA LEU A 277 -7.50 -9.24 -1.37
C LEU A 277 -8.41 -8.35 -2.23
N VAL A 278 -7.99 -7.11 -2.41
CA VAL A 278 -8.48 -6.24 -3.48
C VAL A 278 -7.31 -5.80 -4.36
N TRP A 279 -7.56 -5.66 -5.66
CA TRP A 279 -6.56 -5.20 -6.61
C TRP A 279 -7.21 -4.46 -7.77
N MET A 280 -6.39 -3.73 -8.51
CA MET A 280 -6.85 -3.11 -9.75
C MET A 280 -6.55 -4.01 -10.94
N GLN A 281 -7.51 -4.10 -11.85
CA GLN A 281 -7.35 -4.66 -13.18
C GLN A 281 -7.35 -3.53 -14.22
N PHE A 282 -6.38 -3.55 -15.13
CA PHE A 282 -6.26 -2.71 -16.32
C PHE A 282 -6.51 -3.56 -17.57
N GLY A 283 -7.04 -2.93 -18.62
CA GLY A 283 -7.43 -3.58 -19.87
C GLY A 283 -8.34 -2.66 -20.68
N VAL A 284 -9.37 -3.21 -21.33
CA VAL A 284 -10.34 -2.40 -22.09
C VAL A 284 -11.19 -1.51 -21.17
N LEU A 285 -11.55 -2.00 -19.98
CA LEU A 285 -12.21 -1.22 -18.93
C LEU A 285 -11.50 -1.47 -17.59
N PRO A 286 -10.92 -0.43 -16.95
CA PRO A 286 -10.30 -0.58 -15.64
C PRO A 286 -11.33 -0.88 -14.55
N GLN A 287 -10.99 -1.78 -13.63
CA GLN A 287 -11.89 -2.29 -12.59
C GLN A 287 -11.14 -2.51 -11.27
N LEU A 288 -11.88 -2.45 -10.16
CA LEU A 288 -11.44 -3.03 -8.89
C LEU A 288 -12.01 -4.44 -8.76
N LEU A 289 -11.14 -5.38 -8.43
CA LEU A 289 -11.48 -6.79 -8.22
C LEU A 289 -11.23 -7.19 -6.77
N TYR A 290 -11.86 -8.30 -6.38
CA TYR A 290 -11.82 -8.87 -5.05
C TYR A 290 -11.83 -10.40 -5.10
N ASP A 291 -11.11 -11.01 -4.18
CA ASP A 291 -11.28 -12.42 -3.83
C ASP A 291 -10.85 -12.66 -2.36
N ARG A 292 -11.15 -13.84 -1.83
CA ARG A 292 -10.82 -14.24 -0.45
C ARG A 292 -10.44 -15.71 -0.35
N SER A 293 -9.71 -16.03 0.71
CA SER A 293 -9.39 -17.39 1.11
C SER A 293 -9.76 -17.62 2.59
N THR A 294 -10.52 -18.69 2.83
CA THR A 294 -10.93 -19.14 4.19
C THR A 294 -10.07 -20.29 4.70
N ASP A 295 -9.04 -20.69 3.96
CA ASP A 295 -8.16 -21.82 4.28
C ASP A 295 -6.69 -21.39 4.47
N GLY A 296 -6.49 -20.14 4.89
CA GLY A 296 -5.18 -19.62 5.24
C GLY A 296 -4.33 -19.25 4.02
N GLY A 297 -4.96 -18.91 2.89
CA GLY A 297 -4.30 -18.48 1.65
C GLY A 297 -3.96 -19.60 0.67
N GLU A 298 -4.42 -20.83 0.92
CA GLU A 298 -4.10 -22.02 0.09
C GLU A 298 -4.94 -22.08 -1.18
N THR A 299 -6.25 -21.81 -1.08
CA THR A 299 -7.17 -21.77 -2.22
C THR A 299 -7.97 -20.48 -2.26
N TRP A 300 -8.28 -20.06 -3.49
CA TRP A 300 -8.94 -18.81 -3.82
C TRP A 300 -10.20 -19.08 -4.64
N GLY A 301 -11.17 -18.18 -4.53
CA GLY A 301 -12.50 -18.33 -5.09
C GLY A 301 -12.53 -17.95 -6.57
N ARG A 302 -13.53 -17.13 -6.91
CA ARG A 302 -13.65 -16.54 -8.25
C ARG A 302 -13.59 -15.03 -8.07
N ASP A 303 -12.83 -14.36 -8.92
CA ASP A 303 -12.71 -12.91 -8.93
C ASP A 303 -14.10 -12.24 -9.01
N VAL A 304 -14.39 -11.41 -8.01
CA VAL A 304 -15.60 -10.57 -7.95
C VAL A 304 -15.22 -9.16 -8.40
N THR A 305 -15.97 -8.61 -9.35
CA THR A 305 -15.85 -7.19 -9.69
C THR A 305 -16.53 -6.36 -8.61
N ILE A 306 -15.75 -5.51 -7.92
CA ILE A 306 -16.27 -4.50 -7.00
C ILE A 306 -16.97 -3.40 -7.80
N THR A 307 -16.23 -2.79 -8.74
CA THR A 307 -16.74 -1.70 -9.58
C THR A 307 -15.83 -1.42 -10.77
N ASN A 308 -16.35 -0.72 -11.77
CA ASN A 308 -15.54 -0.10 -12.82
C ASN A 308 -14.94 1.21 -12.27
N ILE A 309 -13.72 1.52 -12.66
CA ILE A 309 -13.05 2.75 -12.22
C ILE A 309 -12.55 3.55 -13.41
N ARG A 310 -12.57 4.87 -13.25
CA ARG A 310 -11.85 5.78 -14.14
C ARG A 310 -10.50 6.09 -13.54
N SER A 311 -9.45 5.51 -14.11
CA SER A 311 -8.09 5.68 -13.61
C SER A 311 -7.65 7.14 -13.69
N VAL A 312 -6.93 7.56 -12.66
CA VAL A 312 -6.21 8.82 -12.67
C VAL A 312 -5.16 8.80 -13.80
N PRO A 313 -5.03 9.87 -14.61
CA PRO A 313 -3.98 9.96 -15.62
C PRO A 313 -2.60 9.77 -14.97
N GLN A 314 -1.90 8.70 -15.35
CA GLN A 314 -0.62 8.30 -14.75
C GLN A 314 0.44 9.40 -14.78
N TYR A 315 0.36 10.29 -15.77
CA TYR A 315 1.22 11.45 -15.94
C TYR A 315 0.36 12.70 -16.17
N GLY A 316 0.76 13.83 -15.60
CA GLY A 316 0.17 15.13 -15.92
C GLY A 316 -0.77 15.69 -14.85
N ILE A 317 -0.91 15.04 -13.70
CA ILE A 317 -1.36 15.74 -12.50
C ILE A 317 -0.18 16.56 -11.98
N ALA A 318 -0.48 17.85 -11.81
CA ALA A 318 0.43 18.97 -11.57
C ALA A 318 1.75 18.60 -10.87
N GLY A 319 2.87 18.87 -11.54
CA GLY A 319 4.22 18.56 -11.03
C GLY A 319 4.88 17.31 -11.63
N PHE A 320 4.17 16.51 -12.45
CA PHE A 320 4.69 15.33 -13.17
C PHE A 320 5.10 14.11 -12.32
N TYR A 321 4.61 13.97 -11.10
CA TYR A 321 4.81 12.73 -10.34
C TYR A 321 3.75 11.67 -10.70
N ARG A 322 4.14 10.39 -10.62
CA ARG A 322 3.29 9.25 -10.98
C ARG A 322 2.19 9.06 -9.93
N VAL A 323 0.93 9.03 -10.38
CA VAL A 323 -0.21 8.70 -9.51
C VAL A 323 -0.92 7.47 -10.05
N PRO A 324 -0.56 6.26 -9.59
CA PRO A 324 -1.38 5.11 -9.89
C PRO A 324 -2.69 5.17 -9.10
N THR A 325 -3.79 4.74 -9.71
CA THR A 325 -4.96 4.33 -8.92
C THR A 325 -4.63 2.99 -8.26
N MET A 326 -4.64 2.96 -6.94
CA MET A 326 -4.40 1.74 -6.15
C MET A 326 -5.45 1.63 -5.05
N PRO A 327 -6.06 0.45 -4.85
CA PRO A 327 -6.99 0.27 -3.75
C PRO A 327 -6.23 0.07 -2.43
N ALA A 328 -6.85 0.48 -1.34
CA ALA A 328 -6.53 0.03 0.01
C ALA A 328 -7.77 -0.62 0.64
N LEU A 329 -7.58 -1.59 1.54
CA LEU A 329 -8.64 -2.40 2.13
C LEU A 329 -8.60 -2.30 3.66
N GLY A 330 -9.75 -2.01 4.26
CA GLY A 330 -9.99 -2.16 5.68
C GLY A 330 -11.06 -3.20 5.94
N VAL A 331 -10.95 -3.91 7.06
CA VAL A 331 -11.96 -4.85 7.55
C VAL A 331 -12.27 -4.54 9.00
N ASP A 332 -13.57 -4.53 9.33
CA ASP A 332 -13.98 -4.45 10.73
C ASP A 332 -13.82 -5.82 11.38
N ALA A 333 -12.70 -6.01 12.07
CA ALA A 333 -12.40 -7.22 12.83
C ALA A 333 -12.90 -7.15 14.29
N THR A 334 -13.67 -6.14 14.66
CA THR A 334 -14.21 -6.01 16.03
C THR A 334 -15.39 -6.95 16.26
N GLU A 335 -15.81 -7.13 17.52
CA GLU A 335 -17.07 -7.81 17.88
C GLU A 335 -18.29 -6.85 17.81
N GLY A 336 -18.17 -5.74 17.08
CA GLY A 336 -19.19 -4.73 16.92
C GLY A 336 -20.30 -5.09 15.93
N PRO A 337 -21.31 -4.22 15.76
CA PRO A 337 -22.43 -4.46 14.83
C PRO A 337 -22.03 -4.54 13.35
N TYR A 338 -20.82 -4.11 12.99
CA TYR A 338 -20.29 -4.13 11.62
C TYR A 338 -19.18 -5.17 11.44
N GLN A 339 -19.00 -6.10 12.39
CA GLN A 339 -18.06 -7.20 12.31
C GLN A 339 -18.10 -7.88 10.92
N GLY A 340 -16.93 -8.05 10.30
CA GLY A 340 -16.75 -8.64 8.97
C GLY A 340 -17.06 -7.70 7.80
N TYR A 341 -17.44 -6.44 8.03
CA TYR A 341 -17.64 -5.48 6.94
C TYR A 341 -16.30 -5.13 6.31
N LEU A 342 -16.28 -5.11 4.98
CA LEU A 342 -15.11 -4.77 4.18
C LEU A 342 -15.28 -3.37 3.60
N TYR A 343 -14.20 -2.60 3.56
CA TYR A 343 -14.17 -1.22 3.05
C TYR A 343 -12.98 -1.06 2.11
N ALA A 344 -13.25 -0.82 0.82
CA ALA A 344 -12.22 -0.54 -0.16
C ALA A 344 -12.21 0.96 -0.51
N VAL A 345 -11.03 1.58 -0.55
CA VAL A 345 -10.83 2.98 -0.92
C VAL A 345 -9.84 3.11 -2.07
N TRP A 346 -10.02 4.11 -2.93
CA TRP A 346 -9.12 4.39 -4.05
C TRP A 346 -9.25 5.85 -4.50
N ASN A 347 -8.26 6.34 -5.24
CA ASN A 347 -8.32 7.60 -5.98
C ASN A 347 -8.86 7.35 -7.41
N GLY A 348 -9.97 8.00 -7.77
CA GLY A 348 -10.65 7.88 -9.08
C GLY A 348 -10.78 9.22 -9.78
N TYR A 349 -10.99 9.21 -11.11
CA TYR A 349 -10.95 10.42 -11.95
C TYR A 349 -12.29 10.75 -12.61
N ASP A 350 -13.40 10.47 -11.91
CA ASP A 350 -14.75 10.54 -12.47
C ASP A 350 -15.18 11.97 -12.83
N HIS A 351 -14.68 12.98 -12.11
CA HIS A 351 -15.13 14.37 -12.22
C HIS A 351 -14.14 15.33 -12.93
N GLY A 352 -13.05 14.80 -13.49
CA GLY A 352 -12.03 15.62 -14.19
C GLY A 352 -10.89 16.08 -13.29
N ASP A 353 -10.95 15.75 -12.01
CA ASP A 353 -9.90 15.74 -11.00
C ASP A 353 -9.87 14.37 -10.30
N ALA A 354 -8.76 14.07 -9.62
CA ALA A 354 -8.66 12.86 -8.82
C ALA A 354 -9.37 13.04 -7.48
N ASP A 355 -10.36 12.22 -7.15
CA ASP A 355 -11.13 12.22 -5.90
C ASP A 355 -10.93 10.91 -5.13
N ILE A 356 -11.21 10.89 -3.82
CA ILE A 356 -11.21 9.65 -3.04
C ILE A 356 -12.61 9.04 -3.02
N PHE A 357 -12.68 7.77 -3.39
CA PHE A 357 -13.89 6.97 -3.35
C PHE A 357 -13.77 5.87 -2.31
N MET A 358 -14.92 5.48 -1.75
CA MET A 358 -15.08 4.34 -0.87
C MET A 358 -16.25 3.49 -1.35
N VAL A 359 -16.11 2.18 -1.20
CA VAL A 359 -17.17 1.19 -1.36
C VAL A 359 -17.06 0.18 -0.23
N ARG A 360 -18.18 -0.44 0.14
CA ARG A 360 -18.18 -1.46 1.19
C ARG A 360 -18.95 -2.71 0.79
N SER A 361 -18.63 -3.80 1.48
CA SER A 361 -19.39 -5.03 1.48
C SER A 361 -19.84 -5.36 2.91
N THR A 362 -21.07 -5.86 3.03
CA THR A 362 -21.68 -6.27 4.30
C THR A 362 -21.93 -7.78 4.38
N ASP A 363 -21.44 -8.54 3.40
CA ASP A 363 -21.67 -9.99 3.24
C ASP A 363 -20.37 -10.77 2.96
N GLY A 364 -19.25 -10.27 3.52
CA GLY A 364 -17.93 -10.87 3.37
C GLY A 364 -17.35 -10.72 1.96
N GLY A 365 -17.78 -9.73 1.18
CA GLY A 365 -17.29 -9.45 -0.17
C GLY A 365 -18.01 -10.22 -1.28
N ALA A 366 -19.13 -10.88 -0.98
CA ALA A 366 -19.94 -11.53 -2.01
C ALA A 366 -20.64 -10.50 -2.92
N THR A 367 -21.09 -9.38 -2.34
CA THR A 367 -21.60 -8.22 -3.06
C THR A 367 -21.02 -6.93 -2.48
N TRP A 368 -20.98 -5.89 -3.32
CA TRP A 368 -20.47 -4.57 -2.99
C TRP A 368 -21.55 -3.53 -3.29
N GLU A 369 -21.65 -2.52 -2.42
CA GLU A 369 -22.56 -1.39 -2.61
C GLU A 369 -22.08 -0.46 -3.74
N GLU A 370 -22.85 0.58 -4.05
CA GLU A 370 -22.41 1.61 -5.00
C GLU A 370 -21.27 2.48 -4.41
N PRO A 371 -20.19 2.73 -5.19
CA PRO A 371 -19.11 3.64 -4.81
C PRO A 371 -19.58 5.04 -4.40
N ARG A 372 -18.88 5.65 -3.45
CA ARG A 372 -19.15 7.00 -2.97
C ARG A 372 -17.88 7.82 -2.86
N ARG A 373 -17.92 9.05 -3.38
CA ARG A 373 -16.90 10.07 -3.12
C ARG A 373 -16.95 10.48 -1.65
N ILE A 374 -15.81 10.47 -0.98
CA ILE A 374 -15.73 10.75 0.47
C ILE A 374 -15.08 12.08 0.82
N ASN A 375 -14.24 12.64 -0.06
CA ASN A 375 -13.74 14.00 0.11
C ASN A 375 -14.89 15.03 -0.05
N ASP A 376 -14.72 16.18 0.60
CA ASP A 376 -15.80 17.14 0.87
C ASP A 376 -15.67 18.48 0.16
N ASP A 377 -14.60 18.68 -0.61
CA ASP A 377 -14.43 19.82 -1.49
C ASP A 377 -15.42 19.81 -2.67
N VAL A 378 -15.45 20.92 -3.40
CA VAL A 378 -16.35 21.11 -4.56
C VAL A 378 -15.99 20.15 -5.67
N VAL A 379 -16.95 19.36 -6.15
CA VAL A 379 -16.78 18.40 -7.25
C VAL A 379 -16.27 19.11 -8.51
N GLY A 380 -15.20 18.57 -9.14
CA GLY A 380 -14.67 19.06 -10.40
C GLY A 380 -14.01 20.44 -10.32
N ASN A 381 -13.44 20.78 -9.16
CA ASN A 381 -12.77 22.07 -8.92
C ASN A 381 -11.30 22.06 -9.39
N GLY A 382 -10.79 20.94 -9.86
CA GLY A 382 -9.41 20.78 -10.30
C GLY A 382 -8.41 20.66 -9.14
N LYS A 383 -8.87 20.27 -7.94
CA LYS A 383 -8.04 19.99 -6.77
C LYS A 383 -8.00 18.48 -6.56
N ASP A 384 -6.80 17.93 -6.57
CA ASP A 384 -6.63 16.48 -6.56
C ASP A 384 -6.46 15.91 -5.15
N GLN A 385 -7.06 14.74 -4.92
CA GLN A 385 -6.94 13.92 -3.72
C GLN A 385 -6.39 12.54 -4.09
N LEU A 386 -5.30 12.14 -3.44
CA LEU A 386 -4.44 11.05 -3.89
C LEU A 386 -4.01 10.14 -2.73
N PHE A 387 -3.52 8.95 -3.07
CA PHE A 387 -2.88 8.01 -2.13
C PHE A 387 -3.69 7.74 -0.85
N PRO A 388 -4.94 7.28 -0.97
CA PRO A 388 -5.74 6.98 0.21
C PRO A 388 -5.16 5.77 0.96
N ALA A 389 -5.19 5.83 2.29
CA ALA A 389 -4.94 4.71 3.17
C ALA A 389 -6.11 4.56 4.15
N ILE A 390 -6.43 3.33 4.54
CA ILE A 390 -7.59 3.01 5.39
C ILE A 390 -7.19 2.09 6.54
N VAL A 391 -7.84 2.28 7.69
CA VAL A 391 -7.83 1.33 8.81
C VAL A 391 -9.20 1.32 9.48
N VAL A 392 -9.63 0.19 10.02
CA VAL A 392 -10.72 0.13 10.99
C VAL A 392 -10.09 -0.03 12.37
N ASP A 393 -10.35 0.90 13.28
CA ASP A 393 -9.76 0.82 14.62
C ASP A 393 -10.49 -0.19 15.54
N ARG A 394 -9.96 -0.34 16.76
CA ARG A 394 -10.55 -1.22 17.78
C ARG A 394 -11.93 -0.79 18.27
N ALA A 395 -12.41 0.39 17.90
CA ALA A 395 -13.76 0.85 18.21
C ALA A 395 -14.74 0.63 17.03
N GLY A 396 -14.30 -0.02 15.95
CA GLY A 396 -15.11 -0.22 14.74
C GLY A 396 -15.23 1.04 13.88
N ILE A 397 -14.38 2.05 14.12
CA ILE A 397 -14.40 3.32 13.39
C ILE A 397 -13.45 3.22 12.19
N VAL A 398 -14.02 3.38 11.00
CA VAL A 398 -13.28 3.51 9.74
C VAL A 398 -12.55 4.86 9.69
N ARG A 399 -11.22 4.84 9.54
CA ARG A 399 -10.37 6.01 9.33
C ARG A 399 -9.70 5.93 7.98
N ILE A 400 -9.75 7.04 7.23
CA ILE A 400 -9.20 7.10 5.87
C ILE A 400 -8.40 8.38 5.73
N MET A 401 -7.10 8.29 5.49
CA MET A 401 -6.26 9.46 5.19
C MET A 401 -5.95 9.52 3.71
N TRP A 402 -5.71 10.71 3.17
CA TRP A 402 -5.29 10.92 1.79
C TRP A 402 -4.43 12.19 1.68
N LEU A 403 -3.65 12.28 0.60
CA LEU A 403 -2.98 13.51 0.19
C LEU A 403 -4.03 14.46 -0.38
N ASP A 404 -4.21 15.62 0.23
CA ASP A 404 -5.21 16.62 -0.18
C ASP A 404 -4.53 17.90 -0.68
N ARG A 405 -4.78 18.26 -1.94
CA ARG A 405 -4.13 19.41 -2.59
C ARG A 405 -5.03 20.63 -2.72
N ARG A 406 -6.19 20.64 -2.05
CA ARG A 406 -7.16 21.76 -2.13
C ARG A 406 -6.56 23.10 -1.71
N ASP A 407 -5.67 23.07 -0.73
CA ASP A 407 -5.03 24.26 -0.14
C ASP A 407 -3.72 24.63 -0.83
N ASP A 408 -3.20 23.79 -1.74
CA ASP A 408 -2.08 24.16 -2.59
C ASP A 408 -2.59 25.10 -3.71
N PRO A 409 -2.16 26.38 -3.73
CA PRO A 409 -2.60 27.34 -4.74
C PRO A 409 -2.20 26.93 -6.16
N GLU A 410 -1.08 26.22 -6.32
CA GLU A 410 -0.60 25.70 -7.60
C GLU A 410 -1.10 24.28 -7.85
N ASN A 411 -1.71 23.65 -6.83
CA ASN A 411 -2.11 22.25 -6.82
C ASN A 411 -0.94 21.39 -7.29
N LEU A 412 0.28 21.55 -6.76
CA LEU A 412 1.53 20.92 -7.24
C LEU A 412 1.93 19.64 -6.53
#